data_AF-A0A972WS30-F1
#
_entry.id   AF-A0A972WS30-F1
#
_cell.length_a   1.000
_cell.length_b   1.000
_cell.length_c   1.000
_cell.angle_alpha   90.00
_cell.angle_beta   90.00
_cell.angle_gamma   90.00
#
_symmetry.space_group_name_H-M   'P 1'
#
loop_
_entity.id
_entity.type
_entity.pdbx_description
1 polymer ?
#
loop_
_entity_poly.entity_id
_entity_poly.type
_entity_poly.pdbx_seq_one_letter_code
_entity_poly.pdbx_strand_id
1 'polypeptide(L)'
;MKIAFAKPGRPQKGALVCSVAEGGKLSSVAREIDRETKGLIGTAIAGSRFTGKAHQTLTVFTPSGRVMLYGIGNPKELDAKWAEIAGGNIAAALAMSGETEVTVSMESGDEQRFERAAHLALGAALRSYRFDLYRTTLKEEDKPSLKKLMVAVDGHLKAKKLYAVESAIAEGVAVTRDLVSEPPNVLYPESFAERCLSLRKLGVEVEVLAEKEMEKLGMGALLGVGLGSERGSRLVVMRWNGAAKSKKPVAFVGKGVCFDTGGISIKPAGGMEDMKFDMGGAGVVTGLMHALAARKAKANVIGVIGLVENMPDGKAQRPSDIVTSMSGQTIEIINTDAEGRLVLADALWYTQDKYKPEWMIDLATLTGAMMVSLGEETCGYFANDDGLSDALKAAGDAVGEPMWRMPLGDAYNKQMDSDVADMKNAGVRWGGAITAACFLERFVNKVPWIHMDIAGVTWSRKDRPTTPKGASGFGVRALDRLVRDRCES
;
A
#
# COMPACT_ATOMS: atom_id res chain seq x y z
N MET A 1 -2.43 -9.16 15.38
CA MET A 1 -2.37 -8.68 16.78
C MET A 1 -3.66 -7.91 17.09
N LYS A 2 -4.26 -8.09 18.28
CA LYS A 2 -5.45 -7.37 18.73
C LYS A 2 -5.06 -6.02 19.33
N ILE A 3 -5.73 -4.95 18.91
CA ILE A 3 -5.55 -3.62 19.50
C ILE A 3 -6.69 -3.30 20.47
N ALA A 4 -6.36 -2.70 21.61
CA ALA A 4 -7.31 -2.25 22.62
C ALA A 4 -6.94 -0.87 23.18
N PHE A 5 -7.92 -0.20 23.79
CA PHE A 5 -7.74 1.10 24.44
C PHE A 5 -8.32 1.03 25.85
N ALA A 6 -7.63 1.61 26.82
CA ALA A 6 -8.05 1.61 28.22
C ALA A 6 -7.72 2.93 28.91
N LYS A 7 -8.36 3.16 30.08
CA LYS A 7 -7.97 4.26 30.96
C LYS A 7 -6.50 4.12 31.38
N PRO A 8 -5.80 5.23 31.68
CA PRO A 8 -4.47 5.18 32.27
C PRO A 8 -4.48 4.32 33.53
N GLY A 9 -3.48 3.46 33.67
CA GLY A 9 -3.36 2.54 34.79
C GLY A 9 -2.33 1.47 34.52
N ARG A 10 -1.91 0.78 35.58
CA ARG A 10 -0.95 -0.33 35.51
C ARG A 10 -1.64 -1.60 34.98
N PRO A 11 -1.07 -2.30 34.00
CA PRO A 11 -1.60 -3.58 33.58
C PRO A 11 -1.38 -4.64 34.66
N GLN A 12 -2.33 -5.58 34.77
CA GLN A 12 -2.19 -6.73 35.67
C GLN A 12 -1.34 -7.87 35.07
N LYS A 13 -1.11 -7.85 33.74
CA LYS A 13 -0.40 -8.89 32.99
C LYS A 13 0.37 -8.27 31.81
N GLY A 14 1.46 -8.92 31.41
CA GLY A 14 2.23 -8.55 30.22
C GLY A 14 3.23 -7.43 30.45
N ALA A 15 3.86 -6.98 29.36
CA ALA A 15 4.82 -5.88 29.41
C ALA A 15 4.15 -4.52 29.53
N LEU A 16 4.81 -3.57 30.18
CA LEU A 16 4.41 -2.17 30.25
C LEU A 16 5.44 -1.29 29.53
N VAL A 17 4.98 -0.48 28.58
CA VAL A 17 5.79 0.54 27.92
C VAL A 17 5.54 1.90 28.58
N CYS A 18 6.61 2.54 29.04
CA CYS A 18 6.55 3.87 29.66
C CYS A 18 7.41 4.86 28.86
N SER A 19 6.93 6.09 28.68
CA SER A 19 7.69 7.12 27.99
C SER A 19 8.78 7.73 28.87
N VAL A 20 9.90 8.11 28.24
CA VAL A 20 10.98 8.91 28.83
C VAL A 20 11.38 9.99 27.84
N ALA A 21 11.24 11.26 28.21
CA ALA A 21 11.68 12.37 27.37
C ALA A 21 13.19 12.56 27.45
N GLU A 22 13.74 13.29 26.47
CA GLU A 22 15.17 13.58 26.40
C GLU A 22 15.70 14.22 27.70
N GLY A 23 16.89 13.79 28.10
CA GLY A 23 17.47 14.11 29.41
C GLY A 23 17.01 13.18 30.53
N GLY A 24 16.44 12.01 30.20
CA GLY A 24 16.04 10.99 31.18
C GLY A 24 14.79 11.35 31.98
N LYS A 25 13.95 12.26 31.48
CA LYS A 25 12.74 12.71 32.20
C LYS A 25 11.65 11.64 32.13
N LEU A 26 11.48 10.91 33.23
CA LEU A 26 10.51 9.84 33.38
C LEU A 26 9.06 10.35 33.37
N SER A 27 8.18 9.62 32.66
CA SER A 27 6.72 9.74 32.80
C SER A 27 6.26 9.50 34.23
N SER A 28 5.03 9.91 34.58
CA SER A 28 4.46 9.69 35.92
C SER A 28 4.40 8.20 36.27
N VAL A 29 4.00 7.34 35.33
CA VAL A 29 3.99 5.88 35.51
C VAL A 29 5.41 5.33 35.70
N ALA A 30 6.40 5.78 34.91
CA ALA A 30 7.78 5.35 35.09
C ALA A 30 8.36 5.79 36.45
N ARG A 31 8.05 7.00 36.92
CA ARG A 31 8.47 7.50 38.24
C ARG A 31 7.86 6.69 39.40
N GLU A 32 6.60 6.31 39.27
CA GLU A 32 5.93 5.48 40.28
C GLU A 32 6.61 4.11 40.40
N ILE A 33 6.90 3.46 39.26
CA ILE A 33 7.59 2.17 39.24
C ILE A 33 9.02 2.31 39.79
N ASP A 34 9.73 3.38 39.43
CA ASP A 34 11.09 3.62 39.94
C ASP A 34 11.09 3.73 41.46
N ARG A 35 10.12 4.44 42.05
CA ARG A 35 9.95 4.56 43.49
C ARG A 35 9.66 3.21 44.16
N GLU A 36 8.74 2.42 43.62
CA GLU A 36 8.40 1.09 44.15
C GLU A 36 9.57 0.11 44.07
N THR A 37 10.38 0.23 43.02
CA THR A 37 11.56 -0.62 42.76
C THR A 37 12.84 -0.05 43.36
N LYS A 38 12.75 0.97 44.23
CA LYS A 38 13.87 1.60 44.95
C LYS A 38 14.96 2.14 44.01
N GLY A 39 14.57 2.79 42.92
CA GLY A 39 15.49 3.45 41.98
C GLY A 39 16.04 2.56 40.86
N LEU A 40 15.42 1.41 40.61
CA LEU A 40 15.91 0.45 39.60
C LEU A 40 15.89 1.03 38.18
N ILE A 41 14.86 1.80 37.81
CA ILE A 41 14.76 2.41 36.48
C ILE A 41 15.85 3.48 36.34
N GLY A 42 16.02 4.34 37.34
CA GLY A 42 17.09 5.34 37.35
C GLY A 42 18.48 4.72 37.22
N THR A 43 18.73 3.63 37.96
CA THR A 43 19.98 2.86 37.89
C THR A 43 20.20 2.25 36.50
N ALA A 44 19.16 1.67 35.89
CA ALA A 44 19.24 1.10 34.56
C ALA A 44 19.53 2.15 33.48
N ILE A 45 18.92 3.35 33.59
CA ILE A 45 19.21 4.48 32.69
C ILE A 45 20.68 4.90 32.85
N ALA A 46 21.14 5.15 34.08
CA ALA A 46 22.51 5.58 34.36
C ALA A 46 23.58 4.56 33.93
N GLY A 47 23.27 3.26 34.01
CA GLY A 47 24.13 2.17 33.56
C GLY A 47 24.08 1.87 32.06
N SER A 48 23.36 2.65 31.26
CA SER A 48 23.16 2.40 29.83
C SER A 48 23.45 3.63 28.96
N ARG A 49 23.27 3.52 27.64
CA ARG A 49 23.31 4.66 26.70
C ARG A 49 21.92 5.24 26.41
N PHE A 50 20.93 4.90 27.22
CA PHE A 50 19.58 5.40 27.08
C PHE A 50 19.48 6.83 27.63
N THR A 51 19.06 7.76 26.79
CA THR A 51 18.99 9.21 27.12
C THR A 51 17.58 9.78 26.99
N GLY A 52 16.62 8.96 26.52
CA GLY A 52 15.27 9.39 26.19
C GLY A 52 15.15 10.01 24.80
N LYS A 53 16.20 9.95 23.95
CA LYS A 53 16.11 10.36 22.54
C LYS A 53 15.02 9.59 21.80
N ALA A 54 14.43 10.22 20.78
CA ALA A 54 13.33 9.66 20.02
C ALA A 54 13.60 8.22 19.57
N HIS A 55 12.65 7.33 19.86
CA HIS A 55 12.65 5.91 19.52
C HIS A 55 13.75 5.04 20.16
N GLN A 56 14.53 5.57 21.12
CA GLN A 56 15.39 4.72 21.94
C GLN A 56 14.54 3.76 22.79
N THR A 57 15.07 2.59 23.08
CA THR A 57 14.40 1.60 23.92
C THR A 57 15.36 1.09 25.00
N LEU A 58 14.85 0.86 26.20
CA LEU A 58 15.57 0.17 27.27
C LEU A 58 14.59 -0.75 27.99
N THR A 59 14.90 -2.04 28.06
CA THR A 59 14.08 -3.00 28.80
C THR A 59 14.66 -3.20 30.20
N VAL A 60 13.80 -3.05 31.21
CA VAL A 60 14.10 -3.28 32.63
C VAL A 60 13.16 -4.36 33.14
N PHE A 61 13.71 -5.37 33.81
CA PHE A 61 12.92 -6.41 34.47
C PHE A 61 12.72 -6.02 35.93
N THR A 62 11.45 -5.94 36.35
CA THR A 62 11.04 -5.60 37.71
C THR A 62 10.38 -6.81 38.38
N PRO A 63 10.18 -6.81 39.71
CA PRO A 63 9.37 -7.84 40.38
C PRO A 63 7.95 -7.96 39.84
N SER A 64 7.44 -6.93 39.16
CA SER A 64 6.10 -6.92 38.56
C SER A 64 6.10 -7.24 37.05
N GLY A 65 7.24 -7.62 36.48
CA GLY A 65 7.39 -7.99 35.08
C GLY A 65 8.23 -7.02 34.25
N ARG A 66 8.10 -7.13 32.92
CA ARG A 66 8.89 -6.39 31.94
C ARG A 66 8.39 -4.94 31.80
N VAL A 67 9.29 -3.99 31.99
CA VAL A 67 9.07 -2.57 31.71
C VAL A 67 9.97 -2.15 30.55
N MET A 68 9.38 -1.68 29.45
CA MET A 68 10.11 -1.11 28.33
C MET A 68 10.04 0.41 28.41
N LEU A 69 11.17 1.07 28.62
CA LEU A 69 11.28 2.52 28.50
C LEU A 69 11.38 2.87 27.03
N TYR A 70 10.53 3.79 26.59
CA TYR A 70 10.49 4.30 25.22
C TYR A 70 10.87 5.78 25.20
N GLY A 71 11.97 6.09 24.51
CA GLY A 71 12.46 7.44 24.34
C GLY A 71 11.54 8.24 23.42
N ILE A 72 10.96 9.32 23.94
CA ILE A 72 10.04 10.19 23.17
C ILE A 72 10.74 11.41 22.56
N GLY A 73 11.99 11.68 22.93
CA GLY A 73 12.70 12.88 22.48
C GLY A 73 12.08 14.15 23.06
N ASN A 74 11.92 15.16 22.22
CA ASN A 74 11.26 16.42 22.55
C ASN A 74 9.73 16.26 22.51
N PRO A 75 8.99 16.41 23.64
CA PRO A 75 7.54 16.25 23.66
C PRO A 75 6.77 17.19 22.72
N LYS A 76 7.37 18.30 22.27
CA LYS A 76 6.77 19.25 21.33
C LYS A 76 6.78 18.77 19.87
N GLU A 77 7.56 17.76 19.55
CA GLU A 77 7.72 17.21 18.19
C GLU A 77 6.86 15.94 17.97
N LEU A 78 6.04 15.58 18.96
CA LEU A 78 5.20 14.39 18.88
C LEU A 78 3.96 14.70 18.02
N ASP A 79 4.00 14.25 16.78
CA ASP A 79 2.86 14.25 15.86
C ASP A 79 2.30 12.83 15.64
N ALA A 80 1.30 12.72 14.75
CA ALA A 80 0.70 11.44 14.38
C ALA A 80 1.74 10.47 13.79
N LYS A 81 2.59 10.94 12.87
CA LYS A 81 3.60 10.14 12.17
C LYS A 81 4.66 9.59 13.12
N TRP A 82 5.12 10.40 14.07
CA TRP A 82 6.00 9.97 15.15
C TRP A 82 5.35 8.83 15.95
N ALA A 83 4.06 8.96 16.26
CA ALA A 83 3.32 7.96 17.03
C ALA A 83 3.20 6.63 16.27
N GLU A 84 2.97 6.65 14.95
CA GLU A 84 2.98 5.44 14.12
C GLU A 84 4.32 4.72 14.17
N ILE A 85 5.41 5.46 13.99
CA ILE A 85 6.78 4.90 14.08
C ILE A 85 6.99 4.30 15.48
N ALA A 86 6.51 4.97 16.53
CA ALA A 86 6.60 4.46 17.89
C ALA A 86 5.86 3.13 18.07
N GLY A 87 4.61 3.05 17.61
CA GLY A 87 3.82 1.83 17.68
C GLY A 87 4.43 0.66 16.93
N GLY A 88 4.95 0.93 15.73
CA GLY A 88 5.66 -0.06 14.93
C GLY A 88 6.93 -0.58 15.63
N ASN A 89 7.77 0.33 16.12
CA ASN A 89 8.99 -0.03 16.84
C ASN A 89 8.70 -0.82 18.13
N ILE A 90 7.65 -0.46 18.88
CA ILE A 90 7.22 -1.19 20.09
C ILE A 90 6.76 -2.61 19.71
N ALA A 91 5.91 -2.74 18.70
CA ALA A 91 5.43 -4.03 18.23
C ALA A 91 6.60 -4.93 17.77
N ALA A 92 7.55 -4.37 17.02
CA ALA A 92 8.74 -5.11 16.56
C ALA A 92 9.63 -5.55 17.74
N ALA A 93 9.90 -4.66 18.69
CA ALA A 93 10.76 -4.96 19.84
C ALA A 93 10.18 -6.05 20.77
N LEU A 94 8.86 -6.17 20.83
CA LEU A 94 8.17 -7.10 21.72
C LEU A 94 7.57 -8.31 21.01
N ALA A 95 7.62 -8.40 19.67
CA ALA A 95 7.02 -9.49 18.92
C ALA A 95 7.52 -10.88 19.41
N MET A 96 8.83 -10.99 19.62
CA MET A 96 9.51 -12.24 20.01
C MET A 96 9.92 -12.27 21.49
N SER A 97 9.36 -11.40 22.33
CA SER A 97 9.84 -11.24 23.71
C SER A 97 9.32 -12.29 24.69
N GLY A 98 8.39 -13.16 24.27
CA GLY A 98 7.64 -14.08 25.13
C GLY A 98 6.40 -13.46 25.78
N GLU A 99 6.17 -12.16 25.59
CA GLU A 99 5.03 -11.45 26.15
C GLU A 99 3.80 -11.64 25.26
N THR A 100 2.67 -12.03 25.84
CA THR A 100 1.42 -12.18 25.07
C THR A 100 0.64 -10.88 24.96
N GLU A 101 0.81 -9.97 25.93
CA GLU A 101 0.16 -8.67 25.97
C GLU A 101 1.18 -7.57 26.30
N VAL A 102 0.99 -6.39 25.71
CA VAL A 102 1.70 -5.17 26.09
C VAL A 102 0.71 -4.03 26.33
N THR A 103 0.96 -3.22 27.35
CA THR A 103 0.26 -1.94 27.55
C THR A 103 1.22 -0.79 27.33
N VAL A 104 0.86 0.15 26.47
CA VAL A 104 1.60 1.38 26.21
C VAL A 104 0.94 2.51 26.97
N SER A 105 1.62 3.02 27.99
CA SER A 105 1.16 4.18 28.75
C SER A 105 1.50 5.47 28.00
N MET A 106 0.47 6.21 27.60
CA MET A 106 0.60 7.50 26.94
C MET A 106 0.15 8.61 27.88
N GLU A 107 1.10 9.48 28.24
CA GLU A 107 0.85 10.68 29.02
C GLU A 107 0.97 11.90 28.09
N SER A 108 -0.16 12.51 27.78
CA SER A 108 -0.19 13.89 27.28
C SER A 108 -1.49 14.57 27.70
N GLY A 109 -1.43 15.88 27.95
CA GLY A 109 -2.57 16.71 28.30
C GLY A 109 -3.22 17.42 27.11
N ASP A 110 -2.63 17.37 25.91
CA ASP A 110 -3.16 18.06 24.72
C ASP A 110 -4.26 17.26 24.00
N GLU A 111 -5.10 17.92 23.20
CA GLU A 111 -6.20 17.26 22.46
C GLU A 111 -5.71 16.32 21.34
N GLN A 112 -4.51 16.53 20.78
CA GLN A 112 -3.91 15.67 19.76
C GLN A 112 -3.50 14.29 20.32
N ARG A 113 -3.52 14.11 21.66
CA ARG A 113 -3.23 12.83 22.32
C ARG A 113 -4.08 11.67 21.79
N PHE A 114 -5.34 11.93 21.42
CA PHE A 114 -6.23 10.87 20.93
C PHE A 114 -5.83 10.40 19.53
N GLU A 115 -5.43 11.34 18.67
CA GLU A 115 -4.93 11.07 17.33
C GLU A 115 -3.60 10.30 17.42
N ARG A 116 -2.65 10.78 18.23
CA ARG A 116 -1.39 10.04 18.46
C ARG A 116 -1.61 8.64 18.99
N ALA A 117 -2.57 8.44 19.90
CA ALA A 117 -2.90 7.11 20.41
C ALA A 117 -3.48 6.18 19.32
N ALA A 118 -4.32 6.70 18.43
CA ALA A 118 -4.83 5.95 17.28
C ALA A 118 -3.74 5.62 16.27
N HIS A 119 -2.84 6.56 15.98
CA HIS A 119 -1.72 6.37 15.06
C HIS A 119 -0.65 5.42 15.63
N LEU A 120 -0.38 5.44 16.94
CA LEU A 120 0.46 4.44 17.59
C LEU A 120 -0.13 3.03 17.41
N ALA A 121 -1.43 2.89 17.63
CA ALA A 121 -2.14 1.65 17.38
C ALA A 121 -2.06 1.21 15.90
N LEU A 122 -2.21 2.14 14.96
CA LEU A 122 -2.06 1.89 13.51
C LEU A 122 -0.66 1.37 13.17
N GLY A 123 0.39 2.06 13.60
CA GLY A 123 1.77 1.66 13.30
C GLY A 123 2.10 0.27 13.86
N ALA A 124 1.59 -0.04 15.06
CA ALA A 124 1.72 -1.37 15.65
C ALA A 124 0.99 -2.45 14.82
N ALA A 125 -0.22 -2.16 14.34
CA ALA A 125 -0.99 -3.07 13.49
C ALA A 125 -0.27 -3.33 12.16
N LEU A 126 0.20 -2.27 11.49
CA LEU A 126 0.92 -2.35 10.21
C LEU A 126 2.22 -3.17 10.34
N ARG A 127 2.99 -2.95 11.40
CA ARG A 127 4.26 -3.66 11.63
C ARG A 127 4.07 -5.13 11.99
N SER A 128 2.95 -5.47 12.61
CA SER A 128 2.65 -6.84 13.07
C SER A 128 2.18 -7.77 11.96
N TYR A 129 2.03 -7.28 10.72
CA TYR A 129 1.69 -8.10 9.57
C TYR A 129 2.77 -9.17 9.34
N ARG A 130 2.32 -10.39 9.02
CA ARG A 130 3.18 -11.51 8.64
C ARG A 130 2.47 -12.35 7.59
N PHE A 131 3.21 -12.76 6.57
CA PHE A 131 2.76 -13.71 5.57
C PHE A 131 3.42 -15.07 5.80
N ASP A 132 2.87 -15.84 6.75
CA ASP A 132 3.37 -17.18 7.11
C ASP A 132 2.49 -18.31 6.54
N LEU A 133 1.58 -18.02 5.61
CA LEU A 133 0.56 -18.97 5.11
C LEU A 133 1.15 -20.31 4.65
N TYR A 134 2.31 -20.27 3.98
CA TYR A 134 2.99 -21.45 3.43
C TYR A 134 4.05 -22.06 4.36
N ARG A 135 4.18 -21.56 5.59
CA ARG A 135 5.17 -22.04 6.57
C ARG A 135 4.55 -23.11 7.46
N THR A 136 4.87 -24.38 7.21
CA THR A 136 4.32 -25.52 7.96
C THR A 136 5.19 -25.99 9.14
N THR A 137 6.46 -25.58 9.18
CA THR A 137 7.46 -26.06 10.15
C THR A 137 8.04 -24.96 11.04
N LEU A 138 7.39 -23.80 11.10
CA LEU A 138 7.81 -22.72 12.03
C LEU A 138 7.78 -23.21 13.47
N LYS A 139 8.91 -23.12 14.15
CA LYS A 139 9.03 -23.42 15.58
C LYS A 139 8.27 -22.36 16.40
N GLU A 140 7.85 -22.71 17.61
CA GLU A 140 7.17 -21.77 18.51
C GLU A 140 8.03 -20.54 18.82
N GLU A 141 9.35 -20.73 18.95
CA GLU A 141 10.32 -19.65 19.17
C GLU A 141 10.47 -18.66 18.00
N ASP A 142 10.01 -19.03 16.80
CA ASP A 142 10.02 -18.18 15.59
C ASP A 142 8.67 -17.49 15.34
N LYS A 143 7.64 -17.84 16.13
CA LYS A 143 6.30 -17.25 16.06
C LYS A 143 6.20 -16.04 16.98
N PRO A 144 5.52 -14.96 16.57
CA PRO A 144 5.32 -13.80 17.43
C PRO A 144 4.47 -14.19 18.65
N SER A 145 5.07 -14.03 19.82
CA SER A 145 4.41 -14.18 21.13
C SER A 145 3.36 -13.09 21.37
N LEU A 146 3.60 -11.86 20.92
CA LEU A 146 2.73 -10.73 21.17
C LEU A 146 1.40 -10.85 20.42
N LYS A 147 0.30 -11.03 21.15
CA LYS A 147 -1.05 -11.17 20.60
C LYS A 147 -1.90 -9.93 20.79
N LYS A 148 -1.62 -9.09 21.79
CA LYS A 148 -2.43 -7.91 22.12
C LYS A 148 -1.58 -6.70 22.50
N LEU A 149 -1.92 -5.54 21.94
CA LEU A 149 -1.39 -4.24 22.35
C LEU A 149 -2.54 -3.37 22.87
N MET A 150 -2.38 -2.85 24.07
CA MET A 150 -3.31 -1.93 24.71
C MET A 150 -2.69 -0.53 24.77
N VAL A 151 -3.38 0.48 24.28
CA VAL A 151 -3.00 1.87 24.47
C VAL A 151 -3.76 2.43 25.67
N ALA A 152 -3.03 2.73 26.74
CA ALA A 152 -3.57 3.34 27.95
C ALA A 152 -3.41 4.86 27.86
N VAL A 153 -4.53 5.57 27.69
CA VAL A 153 -4.54 7.02 27.48
C VAL A 153 -5.81 7.62 28.08
N ASP A 154 -5.70 8.82 28.64
CA ASP A 154 -6.90 9.56 29.03
C ASP A 154 -7.78 9.81 27.78
N GLY A 155 -9.11 9.74 27.95
CA GLY A 155 -10.04 9.80 26.82
C GLY A 155 -9.93 8.63 25.83
N HIS A 156 -9.49 7.46 26.27
CA HIS A 156 -9.37 6.21 25.49
C HIS A 156 -10.55 5.88 24.54
N LEU A 157 -11.78 6.27 24.87
CA LEU A 157 -12.94 6.08 23.98
C LEU A 157 -12.86 6.95 22.71
N LYS A 158 -12.35 8.18 22.80
CA LYS A 158 -12.10 9.05 21.64
C LYS A 158 -11.00 8.45 20.76
N ALA A 159 -9.89 8.03 21.37
CA ALA A 159 -8.79 7.36 20.66
C ALA A 159 -9.26 6.07 19.96
N LYS A 160 -10.07 5.25 20.64
CA LYS A 160 -10.67 4.04 20.05
C LYS A 160 -11.55 4.35 18.83
N LYS A 161 -12.33 5.44 18.87
CA LYS A 161 -13.18 5.87 17.75
C LYS A 161 -12.33 6.30 16.55
N LEU A 162 -11.25 7.07 16.77
CA LEU A 162 -10.30 7.44 15.72
C LEU A 162 -9.62 6.20 15.13
N TYR A 163 -9.16 5.28 15.99
CA TYR A 163 -8.54 4.04 15.55
C TYR A 163 -9.47 3.14 14.74
N ALA A 164 -10.79 3.15 14.96
CA ALA A 164 -11.71 2.37 14.14
C ALA A 164 -11.65 2.75 12.65
N VAL A 165 -11.31 4.00 12.34
CA VAL A 165 -11.08 4.48 10.98
C VAL A 165 -9.71 4.01 10.50
N GLU A 166 -8.66 4.18 11.31
CA GLU A 166 -7.30 3.79 10.96
C GLU A 166 -7.11 2.26 10.84
N SER A 167 -7.88 1.47 11.60
CA SER A 167 -7.85 0.00 11.50
C SER A 167 -8.37 -0.50 10.16
N ALA A 168 -9.38 0.17 9.58
CA ALA A 168 -9.87 -0.16 8.25
C ALA A 168 -8.79 0.06 7.17
N ILE A 169 -7.96 1.10 7.32
CA ILE A 169 -6.81 1.32 6.45
C ILE A 169 -5.76 0.22 6.64
N ALA A 170 -5.45 -0.15 7.88
CA ALA A 170 -4.51 -1.24 8.16
C ALA A 170 -4.97 -2.58 7.56
N GLU A 171 -6.27 -2.85 7.58
CA GLU A 171 -6.87 -4.01 6.91
C GLU A 171 -6.74 -3.94 5.40
N GLY A 172 -7.00 -2.78 4.78
CA GLY A 172 -6.77 -2.58 3.34
C GLY A 172 -5.31 -2.80 2.93
N VAL A 173 -4.36 -2.30 3.73
CA VAL A 173 -2.93 -2.57 3.56
C VAL A 173 -2.65 -4.08 3.68
N ALA A 174 -3.23 -4.76 4.67
CA ALA A 174 -3.04 -6.21 4.83
C ALA A 174 -3.60 -7.00 3.64
N VAL A 175 -4.77 -6.62 3.10
CA VAL A 175 -5.33 -7.21 1.87
C VAL A 175 -4.37 -7.06 0.70
N THR A 176 -3.83 -5.86 0.48
CA THR A 176 -2.82 -5.66 -0.56
C THR A 176 -1.59 -6.54 -0.34
N ARG A 177 -1.09 -6.62 0.90
CA ARG A 177 0.10 -7.42 1.21
C ARG A 177 -0.14 -8.91 1.02
N ASP A 178 -1.31 -9.42 1.37
CA ASP A 178 -1.69 -10.81 1.13
C ASP A 178 -1.70 -11.11 -0.37
N LEU A 179 -2.40 -10.30 -1.16
CA LEU A 179 -2.49 -10.47 -2.61
C LEU A 179 -1.11 -10.44 -3.29
N VAL A 180 -0.27 -9.46 -2.94
CA VAL A 180 1.08 -9.33 -3.52
C VAL A 180 2.05 -10.42 -3.06
N SER A 181 1.82 -11.00 -1.88
CA SER A 181 2.69 -12.05 -1.34
C SER A 181 2.35 -13.44 -1.86
N GLU A 182 1.10 -13.66 -2.30
CA GLU A 182 0.66 -14.94 -2.86
C GLU A 182 1.52 -15.38 -4.06
N PRO A 183 1.81 -16.67 -4.21
CA PRO A 183 2.53 -17.18 -5.37
C PRO A 183 1.59 -17.29 -6.58
N PRO A 184 2.14 -17.18 -7.80
CA PRO A 184 1.34 -17.08 -9.04
C PRO A 184 0.55 -18.36 -9.34
N ASN A 185 1.00 -19.52 -8.84
CA ASN A 185 0.26 -20.78 -8.97
C ASN A 185 -1.01 -20.83 -8.09
N VAL A 186 -1.16 -19.91 -7.14
CA VAL A 186 -2.34 -19.77 -6.26
C VAL A 186 -3.16 -18.53 -6.65
N LEU A 187 -2.49 -17.40 -6.88
CA LEU A 187 -3.11 -16.14 -7.29
C LEU A 187 -2.85 -15.86 -8.78
N TYR A 188 -3.83 -16.19 -9.60
CA TYR A 188 -3.89 -15.99 -11.05
C TYR A 188 -5.19 -15.25 -11.41
N PRO A 189 -5.43 -14.82 -12.66
CA PRO A 189 -6.53 -13.90 -12.98
C PRO A 189 -7.90 -14.28 -12.42
N GLU A 190 -8.33 -15.54 -12.56
CA GLU A 190 -9.62 -15.99 -12.01
C GLU A 190 -9.65 -16.02 -10.48
N SER A 191 -8.59 -16.54 -9.84
CA SER A 191 -8.58 -16.64 -8.38
C SER A 191 -8.46 -15.27 -7.73
N PHE A 192 -7.76 -14.31 -8.35
CA PHE A 192 -7.73 -12.92 -7.89
C PHE A 192 -9.08 -12.22 -8.09
N ALA A 193 -9.75 -12.41 -9.23
CA ALA A 193 -11.12 -11.92 -9.41
C ALA A 193 -12.07 -12.47 -8.32
N GLU A 194 -11.94 -13.74 -7.94
CA GLU A 194 -12.70 -14.35 -6.85
C GLU A 194 -12.38 -13.70 -5.49
N ARG A 195 -11.12 -13.38 -5.19
CA ARG A 195 -10.76 -12.65 -3.96
C ARG A 195 -11.47 -11.29 -3.87
N CYS A 196 -11.63 -10.59 -5.00
CA CYS A 196 -12.32 -9.30 -5.03
C CYS A 196 -13.81 -9.42 -4.68
N LEU A 197 -14.47 -10.55 -4.94
CA LEU A 197 -15.88 -10.75 -4.59
C LEU A 197 -16.14 -10.66 -3.07
N SER A 198 -15.13 -10.88 -2.24
CA SER A 198 -15.23 -10.74 -0.79
C SER A 198 -15.60 -9.33 -0.34
N LEU A 199 -15.27 -8.30 -1.14
CA LEU A 199 -15.61 -6.90 -0.87
C LEU A 199 -17.11 -6.63 -0.87
N ARG A 200 -17.92 -7.50 -1.50
CA ARG A 200 -19.40 -7.43 -1.43
C ARG A 200 -19.91 -7.45 0.01
N LYS A 201 -19.20 -8.12 0.92
CA LYS A 201 -19.54 -8.15 2.36
C LYS A 201 -19.42 -6.77 3.02
N LEU A 202 -18.63 -5.86 2.45
CA LEU A 202 -18.46 -4.48 2.89
C LEU A 202 -19.40 -3.51 2.15
N GLY A 203 -20.24 -4.00 1.23
CA GLY A 203 -21.14 -3.18 0.44
C GLY A 203 -20.54 -2.64 -0.87
N VAL A 204 -19.38 -3.14 -1.29
CA VAL A 204 -18.81 -2.83 -2.61
C VAL A 204 -19.54 -3.65 -3.68
N GLU A 205 -20.02 -3.01 -4.73
CA GLU A 205 -20.51 -3.74 -5.90
C GLU A 205 -19.32 -4.26 -6.70
N VAL A 206 -19.31 -5.54 -7.05
CA VAL A 206 -18.20 -6.15 -7.80
C VAL A 206 -18.74 -6.85 -9.03
N GLU A 207 -18.21 -6.46 -10.19
CA GLU A 207 -18.50 -7.00 -11.52
C GLU A 207 -17.20 -7.56 -12.11
N VAL A 208 -17.27 -8.72 -12.75
CA VAL A 208 -16.13 -9.38 -13.39
C VAL A 208 -16.49 -9.63 -14.84
N LEU A 209 -15.67 -9.11 -15.76
CA LEU A 209 -15.77 -9.37 -17.19
C LEU A 209 -14.77 -10.48 -17.55
N ALA A 210 -15.26 -11.55 -18.16
CA ALA A 210 -14.41 -12.55 -18.78
C ALA A 210 -14.05 -12.14 -20.22
N GLU A 211 -13.21 -12.95 -20.87
CA GLU A 211 -12.65 -12.65 -22.19
C GLU A 211 -13.72 -12.35 -23.24
N LYS A 212 -14.80 -13.14 -23.29
CA LYS A 212 -15.90 -12.93 -24.26
C LYS A 212 -16.58 -11.57 -24.10
N GLU A 213 -16.73 -11.08 -22.88
CA GLU A 213 -17.27 -9.76 -22.60
C GLU A 213 -16.29 -8.66 -23.01
N MET A 214 -14.99 -8.87 -22.74
CA MET A 214 -13.92 -7.93 -23.13
C MET A 214 -13.70 -7.88 -24.65
N GLU A 215 -13.85 -9.01 -25.36
CA GLU A 215 -13.80 -9.10 -26.83
C GLU A 215 -14.90 -8.24 -27.46
N LYS A 216 -16.13 -8.34 -26.94
CA LYS A 216 -17.27 -7.52 -27.40
C LYS A 216 -17.07 -6.03 -27.15
N LEU A 217 -16.30 -5.68 -26.13
CA LEU A 217 -15.93 -4.30 -25.84
C LEU A 217 -14.76 -3.82 -26.69
N GLY A 218 -14.05 -4.70 -27.40
CA GLY A 218 -12.91 -4.35 -28.25
C GLY A 218 -11.60 -4.18 -27.47
N MET A 219 -11.44 -4.82 -26.31
CA MET A 219 -10.24 -4.73 -25.46
C MET A 219 -9.06 -5.56 -25.99
N GLY A 220 -8.68 -5.33 -27.25
CA GLY A 220 -7.66 -6.13 -27.93
C GLY A 220 -6.24 -5.93 -27.40
N ALA A 221 -5.96 -4.82 -26.71
CA ALA A 221 -4.64 -4.60 -26.11
C ALA A 221 -4.46 -5.46 -24.85
N LEU A 222 -5.44 -5.47 -23.95
CA LEU A 222 -5.44 -6.30 -22.75
C LEU A 222 -5.51 -7.79 -23.10
N LEU A 223 -6.43 -8.17 -23.99
CA LEU A 223 -6.60 -9.57 -24.40
C LEU A 223 -5.35 -10.12 -25.12
N GLY A 224 -4.65 -9.28 -25.88
CA GLY A 224 -3.39 -9.65 -26.53
C GLY A 224 -2.32 -10.10 -25.54
N VAL A 225 -2.25 -9.47 -24.36
CA VAL A 225 -1.28 -9.83 -23.31
C VAL A 225 -1.55 -11.22 -22.73
N GLY A 226 -2.81 -11.53 -22.42
CA GLY A 226 -3.18 -12.81 -21.81
C GLY A 226 -3.22 -13.99 -22.78
N LEU A 227 -3.10 -13.76 -24.09
CA LEU A 227 -3.32 -14.75 -25.15
C LEU A 227 -2.44 -16.00 -25.04
N GLY A 228 -1.25 -15.86 -24.44
CA GLY A 228 -0.30 -16.95 -24.24
C GLY A 228 -0.53 -17.78 -22.97
N SER A 229 -1.43 -17.38 -22.06
CA SER A 229 -1.73 -18.14 -20.85
C SER A 229 -2.97 -19.01 -21.01
N GLU A 230 -2.95 -20.17 -20.35
CA GLU A 230 -4.13 -21.03 -20.14
C GLU A 230 -5.07 -20.46 -19.04
N ARG A 231 -4.62 -19.43 -18.31
CA ARG A 231 -5.44 -18.70 -17.32
C ARG A 231 -6.09 -17.50 -17.99
N GLY A 232 -7.42 -17.52 -18.08
CA GLY A 232 -8.16 -16.53 -18.86
C GLY A 232 -8.13 -15.14 -18.22
N SER A 233 -7.97 -14.12 -19.05
CA SER A 233 -7.92 -12.71 -18.61
C SER A 233 -9.23 -12.26 -17.95
N ARG A 234 -9.16 -11.34 -16.98
CA ARG A 234 -10.34 -10.76 -16.32
C ARG A 234 -10.21 -9.25 -16.19
N LEU A 235 -11.30 -8.52 -16.37
CA LEU A 235 -11.42 -7.14 -15.87
C LEU A 235 -12.36 -7.13 -14.68
N VAL A 236 -11.90 -6.65 -13.53
CA VAL A 236 -12.74 -6.55 -12.33
C VAL A 236 -13.05 -5.09 -12.06
N VAL A 237 -14.33 -4.79 -11.86
CA VAL A 237 -14.84 -3.47 -11.51
C VAL A 237 -15.43 -3.52 -10.11
N MET A 238 -14.96 -2.64 -9.24
CA MET A 238 -15.38 -2.45 -7.87
C MET A 238 -16.00 -1.06 -7.71
N ARG A 239 -17.22 -0.95 -7.20
CA ARG A 239 -17.89 0.35 -7.02
C ARG A 239 -18.30 0.54 -5.57
N TRP A 240 -17.82 1.63 -4.97
CA TRP A 240 -18.23 2.10 -3.66
C TRP A 240 -19.07 3.37 -3.83
N ASN A 241 -20.33 3.31 -3.43
CA ASN A 241 -21.29 4.41 -3.55
C ASN A 241 -21.53 5.07 -2.18
N GLY A 242 -20.49 5.73 -1.65
CA GLY A 242 -20.51 6.35 -0.32
C GLY A 242 -21.05 7.78 -0.25
N ALA A 243 -21.32 8.42 -1.40
CA ALA A 243 -21.87 9.77 -1.50
C ALA A 243 -23.18 9.79 -2.29
N ALA A 244 -23.79 10.98 -2.43
CA ALA A 244 -24.99 11.15 -3.23
C ALA A 244 -24.73 10.78 -4.70
N LYS A 245 -25.71 10.18 -5.39
CA LYS A 245 -25.59 9.77 -6.81
C LYS A 245 -25.26 10.92 -7.77
N SER A 246 -25.54 12.17 -7.37
CA SER A 246 -25.21 13.36 -8.16
C SER A 246 -23.73 13.75 -8.12
N LYS A 247 -22.96 13.23 -7.15
CA LYS A 247 -21.52 13.46 -7.06
C LYS A 247 -20.80 12.54 -8.04
N LYS A 248 -19.97 13.14 -8.90
CA LYS A 248 -19.10 12.38 -9.81
C LYS A 248 -18.19 11.45 -9.01
N PRO A 249 -17.92 10.24 -9.50
CA PRO A 249 -16.98 9.36 -8.85
C PRO A 249 -15.54 9.79 -9.13
N VAL A 250 -14.63 9.28 -8.33
CA VAL A 250 -13.19 9.26 -8.61
C VAL A 250 -12.76 7.83 -8.93
N ALA A 251 -11.71 7.64 -9.72
CA ALA A 251 -11.34 6.32 -10.21
C ALA A 251 -9.89 5.92 -9.89
N PHE A 252 -9.71 4.64 -9.58
CA PHE A 252 -8.41 4.01 -9.39
C PHE A 252 -8.26 2.80 -10.30
N VAL A 253 -7.20 2.74 -11.11
CA VAL A 253 -6.98 1.69 -12.11
C VAL A 253 -5.69 0.93 -11.81
N GLY A 254 -5.73 -0.40 -11.70
CA GLY A 254 -4.58 -1.19 -11.28
C GLY A 254 -4.08 -2.16 -12.34
N LYS A 255 -2.77 -2.14 -12.63
CA LYS A 255 -2.10 -3.23 -13.38
C LYS A 255 -2.16 -4.51 -12.56
N GLY A 256 -2.68 -5.58 -13.15
CA GLY A 256 -2.85 -6.89 -12.52
C GLY A 256 -2.21 -8.02 -13.31
N VAL A 257 -0.94 -7.89 -13.69
CA VAL A 257 -0.21 -9.00 -14.31
C VAL A 257 0.17 -9.99 -13.21
N CYS A 258 -0.60 -11.08 -13.07
CA CYS A 258 -0.44 -12.05 -11.97
C CYS A 258 0.91 -12.76 -11.99
N PHE A 259 1.49 -12.92 -13.19
CA PHE A 259 2.87 -13.32 -13.37
C PHE A 259 3.36 -12.79 -14.71
N ASP A 260 4.59 -12.26 -14.73
CA ASP A 260 5.19 -11.66 -15.92
C ASP A 260 6.51 -12.35 -16.29
N THR A 261 6.45 -13.18 -17.33
CA THR A 261 7.64 -13.78 -17.93
C THR A 261 8.29 -12.88 -18.98
N GLY A 262 7.62 -11.81 -19.40
CA GLY A 262 7.89 -11.02 -20.59
C GLY A 262 7.30 -11.57 -21.89
N GLY A 263 6.64 -12.73 -21.86
CA GLY A 263 6.09 -13.37 -23.04
C GLY A 263 7.20 -13.84 -24.00
N ILE A 264 7.04 -13.59 -25.31
CA ILE A 264 8.06 -13.92 -26.32
C ILE A 264 9.37 -13.14 -26.10
N SER A 265 9.27 -11.91 -25.59
CA SER A 265 10.39 -11.06 -25.18
C SER A 265 10.86 -11.45 -23.77
N ILE A 266 11.22 -12.73 -23.61
CA ILE A 266 11.39 -13.38 -22.31
C ILE A 266 12.42 -12.69 -21.42
N LYS A 267 12.06 -12.51 -20.13
CA LYS A 267 12.97 -11.99 -19.11
C LYS A 267 14.11 -12.98 -18.82
N PRO A 268 15.28 -12.51 -18.36
CA PRO A 268 16.31 -13.37 -17.80
C PRO A 268 15.80 -14.16 -16.59
N ALA A 269 16.40 -15.33 -16.33
CA ALA A 269 15.99 -16.20 -15.22
C ALA A 269 16.19 -15.56 -13.83
N GLY A 270 17.24 -14.75 -13.65
CA GLY A 270 17.54 -14.13 -12.36
C GLY A 270 16.54 -13.04 -11.99
N GLY A 271 15.83 -13.21 -10.88
CA GLY A 271 14.82 -12.27 -10.40
C GLY A 271 13.44 -12.47 -11.02
N MET A 272 13.23 -13.49 -11.86
CA MET A 272 11.90 -13.78 -12.42
C MET A 272 10.91 -14.23 -11.33
N GLU A 273 11.39 -14.82 -10.23
CA GLU A 273 10.58 -15.21 -9.08
C GLU A 273 9.85 -14.03 -8.40
N ASP A 274 10.40 -12.83 -8.56
CA ASP A 274 9.84 -11.59 -8.04
C ASP A 274 8.66 -11.10 -8.91
N MET A 275 8.50 -11.59 -10.15
CA MET A 275 7.44 -11.16 -11.07
C MET A 275 6.02 -11.57 -10.63
N LYS A 276 5.89 -12.31 -9.53
CA LYS A 276 4.59 -12.53 -8.86
C LYS A 276 3.98 -11.24 -8.31
N PHE A 277 4.79 -10.23 -7.99
CA PHE A 277 4.27 -8.95 -7.48
C PHE A 277 3.97 -7.94 -8.59
N ASP A 278 3.99 -8.37 -9.86
CA ASP A 278 3.69 -7.51 -11.01
C ASP A 278 2.18 -7.16 -11.15
N MET A 279 1.38 -7.69 -10.22
CA MET A 279 0.00 -7.33 -9.95
C MET A 279 -0.14 -6.32 -8.79
N GLY A 280 0.95 -5.70 -8.34
CA GLY A 280 0.99 -4.78 -7.21
C GLY A 280 -0.02 -3.63 -7.31
N GLY A 281 -0.19 -3.08 -8.51
CA GLY A 281 -1.17 -2.02 -8.78
C GLY A 281 -2.60 -2.46 -8.49
N ALA A 282 -3.00 -3.62 -9.02
CA ALA A 282 -4.29 -4.23 -8.75
C ALA A 282 -4.48 -4.59 -7.27
N GLY A 283 -3.41 -5.05 -6.60
CA GLY A 283 -3.40 -5.30 -5.16
C GLY A 283 -3.69 -4.04 -4.34
N VAL A 284 -3.08 -2.90 -4.70
CA VAL A 284 -3.31 -1.60 -4.04
C VAL A 284 -4.73 -1.10 -4.28
N VAL A 285 -5.24 -1.17 -5.51
CA VAL A 285 -6.64 -0.77 -5.81
C VAL A 285 -7.63 -1.61 -5.00
N THR A 286 -7.41 -2.93 -4.92
CA THR A 286 -8.28 -3.82 -4.13
C THR A 286 -8.24 -3.49 -2.63
N GLY A 287 -7.04 -3.26 -2.07
CA GLY A 287 -6.87 -2.87 -0.67
C GLY A 287 -7.44 -1.48 -0.35
N LEU A 288 -7.33 -0.54 -1.27
CA LEU A 288 -7.95 0.78 -1.16
C LEU A 288 -9.47 0.67 -1.13
N MET A 289 -10.07 -0.12 -2.04
CA MET A 289 -11.52 -0.35 -2.05
C MET A 289 -12.00 -1.01 -0.75
N HIS A 290 -11.22 -1.94 -0.17
CA HIS A 290 -11.48 -2.47 1.17
C HIS A 290 -11.46 -1.36 2.22
N ALA A 291 -10.39 -0.56 2.28
CA ALA A 291 -10.22 0.49 3.29
C ALA A 291 -11.36 1.51 3.25
N LEU A 292 -11.71 1.99 2.05
CA LEU A 292 -12.78 2.97 1.82
C LEU A 292 -14.15 2.42 2.25
N ALA A 293 -14.48 1.19 1.88
CA ALA A 293 -15.74 0.57 2.24
C ALA A 293 -15.82 0.28 3.75
N ALA A 294 -14.76 -0.30 4.33
CA ALA A 294 -14.70 -0.64 5.74
C ALA A 294 -14.82 0.58 6.66
N ARG A 295 -14.18 1.71 6.30
CA ARG A 295 -14.33 2.98 7.04
C ARG A 295 -15.59 3.77 6.67
N LYS A 296 -16.38 3.30 5.70
CA LYS A 296 -17.57 3.96 5.16
C LYS A 296 -17.28 5.37 4.63
N ALA A 297 -16.29 5.46 3.74
CA ALA A 297 -15.86 6.71 3.11
C ALA A 297 -17.04 7.44 2.46
N LYS A 298 -17.12 8.76 2.65
CA LYS A 298 -18.21 9.60 2.11
C LYS A 298 -17.93 10.06 0.66
N ALA A 299 -17.52 9.13 -0.19
CA ALA A 299 -17.14 9.39 -1.58
C ALA A 299 -17.69 8.30 -2.51
N ASN A 300 -17.92 8.65 -3.78
CA ASN A 300 -18.20 7.68 -4.83
C ASN A 300 -16.87 7.30 -5.48
N VAL A 301 -16.51 6.02 -5.45
CA VAL A 301 -15.19 5.54 -5.91
C VAL A 301 -15.35 4.31 -6.80
N ILE A 302 -14.64 4.31 -7.93
CA ILE A 302 -14.56 3.18 -8.86
C ILE A 302 -13.13 2.62 -8.81
N GLY A 303 -12.99 1.35 -8.50
CA GLY A 303 -11.75 0.59 -8.68
C GLY A 303 -11.87 -0.30 -9.92
N VAL A 304 -10.91 -0.24 -10.84
CA VAL A 304 -10.84 -1.15 -12.00
C VAL A 304 -9.49 -1.81 -12.04
N ILE A 305 -9.44 -3.14 -12.19
CA ILE A 305 -8.18 -3.88 -12.30
C ILE A 305 -8.22 -4.79 -13.52
N GLY A 306 -7.17 -4.73 -14.34
CA GLY A 306 -6.97 -5.61 -15.49
C GLY A 306 -6.07 -6.77 -15.09
N LEU A 307 -6.63 -7.98 -15.04
CA LEU A 307 -5.97 -9.19 -14.57
C LEU A 307 -5.59 -10.08 -15.76
N VAL A 308 -4.30 -10.33 -15.92
CA VAL A 308 -3.75 -11.18 -16.98
C VAL A 308 -2.57 -11.99 -16.44
N GLU A 309 -2.10 -12.96 -17.21
CA GLU A 309 -0.83 -13.65 -16.99
C GLU A 309 -0.03 -13.62 -18.30
N ASN A 310 1.18 -13.04 -18.29
CA ASN A 310 1.98 -12.87 -19.50
C ASN A 310 2.94 -14.05 -19.66
N MET A 311 2.64 -14.95 -20.59
CA MET A 311 3.32 -16.24 -20.76
C MET A 311 3.80 -16.45 -22.21
N PRO A 312 4.98 -17.03 -22.44
CA PRO A 312 5.35 -17.52 -23.76
C PRO A 312 4.54 -18.77 -24.10
N ASP A 313 3.95 -18.79 -25.30
CA ASP A 313 3.24 -19.94 -25.87
C ASP A 313 3.23 -19.82 -27.40
N GLY A 314 2.86 -20.88 -28.11
CA GLY A 314 2.63 -20.84 -29.56
C GLY A 314 1.51 -19.87 -30.00
N LYS A 315 0.59 -19.51 -29.10
CA LYS A 315 -0.46 -18.51 -29.32
C LYS A 315 -0.09 -17.11 -28.85
N ALA A 316 1.00 -16.94 -28.11
CA ALA A 316 1.33 -15.67 -27.47
C ALA A 316 1.52 -14.55 -28.50
N GLN A 317 1.17 -13.32 -28.09
CA GLN A 317 1.47 -12.11 -28.84
C GLN A 317 2.98 -11.98 -29.08
N ARG A 318 3.36 -11.44 -30.25
CA ARG A 318 4.75 -11.37 -30.71
C ARG A 318 5.16 -9.92 -30.99
N PRO A 319 6.47 -9.62 -30.93
CA PRO A 319 6.99 -8.41 -31.56
C PRO A 319 6.56 -8.32 -33.03
N SER A 320 6.19 -7.13 -33.49
CA SER A 320 5.58 -6.76 -34.79
C SER A 320 4.09 -7.06 -34.95
N ASP A 321 3.42 -7.70 -33.98
CA ASP A 321 1.95 -7.76 -34.02
C ASP A 321 1.36 -6.34 -33.87
N ILE A 322 0.25 -6.06 -34.55
CA ILE A 322 -0.53 -4.84 -34.37
C ILE A 322 -1.88 -5.22 -33.77
N VAL A 323 -2.21 -4.63 -32.64
CA VAL A 323 -3.51 -4.83 -31.97
C VAL A 323 -4.35 -3.56 -32.01
N THR A 324 -5.67 -3.73 -31.99
CA THR A 324 -6.62 -2.61 -31.83
C THR A 324 -7.09 -2.57 -30.38
N SER A 325 -6.88 -1.44 -29.71
CA SER A 325 -7.35 -1.20 -28.34
C SER A 325 -8.85 -0.86 -28.31
N MET A 326 -9.43 -0.83 -27.11
CA MET A 326 -10.83 -0.44 -26.86
C MET A 326 -11.13 0.99 -27.35
N SER A 327 -10.11 1.85 -27.40
CA SER A 327 -10.23 3.21 -27.95
C SER A 327 -10.41 3.25 -29.47
N GLY A 328 -10.16 2.14 -30.16
CA GLY A 328 -10.04 2.07 -31.61
C GLY A 328 -8.64 2.39 -32.14
N GLN A 329 -7.74 2.92 -31.30
CA GLN A 329 -6.34 3.16 -31.69
C GLN A 329 -5.58 1.83 -31.84
N THR A 330 -4.72 1.78 -32.85
CA THR A 330 -3.84 0.65 -33.17
C THR A 330 -2.48 0.78 -32.48
N ILE A 331 -1.96 -0.34 -31.98
CA ILE A 331 -0.70 -0.40 -31.23
C ILE A 331 0.20 -1.47 -31.85
N GLU A 332 1.36 -1.06 -32.35
CA GLU A 332 2.45 -1.95 -32.72
C GLU A 332 3.16 -2.47 -31.46
N ILE A 333 3.21 -3.78 -31.32
CA ILE A 333 3.88 -4.44 -30.22
C ILE A 333 5.33 -4.64 -30.60
N ILE A 334 6.26 -3.88 -30.03
CA ILE A 334 7.70 -4.06 -30.31
C ILE A 334 8.42 -4.83 -29.20
N ASN A 335 7.79 -4.90 -28.02
CA ASN A 335 8.32 -5.64 -26.87
C ASN A 335 7.14 -6.16 -26.03
N THR A 336 7.03 -7.47 -25.88
CA THR A 336 5.95 -8.13 -25.12
C THR A 336 6.17 -8.10 -23.60
N ASP A 337 7.34 -7.62 -23.15
CA ASP A 337 7.67 -7.29 -21.75
C ASP A 337 7.26 -5.85 -21.37
N ALA A 338 6.61 -5.15 -22.29
CA ALA A 338 5.94 -3.88 -22.06
C ALA A 338 4.42 -4.08 -22.08
N GLU A 339 3.95 -5.10 -21.38
CA GLU A 339 2.58 -5.61 -21.35
C GLU A 339 1.68 -4.82 -20.40
N GLY A 340 2.18 -4.39 -19.24
CA GLY A 340 1.36 -3.76 -18.20
C GLY A 340 0.64 -2.50 -18.68
N ARG A 341 1.26 -1.74 -19.59
CA ARG A 341 0.65 -0.56 -20.21
C ARG A 341 -0.45 -0.92 -21.22
N LEU A 342 -0.37 -2.07 -21.89
CA LEU A 342 -1.43 -2.55 -22.80
C LEU A 342 -2.67 -2.94 -22.01
N VAL A 343 -2.48 -3.64 -20.89
CA VAL A 343 -3.55 -3.95 -19.92
C VAL A 343 -4.21 -2.66 -19.42
N LEU A 344 -3.38 -1.69 -19.01
CA LEU A 344 -3.87 -0.40 -18.52
C LEU A 344 -4.54 0.45 -19.60
N ALA A 345 -4.10 0.40 -20.86
CA ALA A 345 -4.71 1.19 -21.94
C ALA A 345 -6.22 0.92 -22.06
N ASP A 346 -6.61 -0.35 -22.14
CA ASP A 346 -8.02 -0.72 -22.21
C ASP A 346 -8.76 -0.47 -20.89
N ALA A 347 -8.12 -0.72 -19.75
CA ALA A 347 -8.73 -0.48 -18.44
C ALA A 347 -8.97 1.03 -18.18
N LEU A 348 -8.03 1.89 -18.54
CA LEU A 348 -8.15 3.35 -18.46
C LEU A 348 -9.25 3.85 -19.38
N TRP A 349 -9.25 3.40 -20.64
CA TRP A 349 -10.25 3.79 -21.64
C TRP A 349 -11.66 3.40 -21.20
N TYR A 350 -11.85 2.14 -20.78
CA TYR A 350 -13.11 1.66 -20.22
C TYR A 350 -13.58 2.50 -19.05
N THR A 351 -12.67 2.83 -18.14
CA THR A 351 -12.99 3.57 -16.92
C THR A 351 -13.44 4.99 -17.22
N GLN A 352 -12.70 5.72 -18.06
CA GLN A 352 -13.04 7.10 -18.40
C GLN A 352 -14.34 7.19 -19.19
N ASP A 353 -14.56 6.28 -20.15
CA ASP A 353 -15.74 6.32 -21.03
C ASP A 353 -17.02 5.97 -20.27
N LYS A 354 -16.98 4.86 -19.51
CA LYS A 354 -18.16 4.34 -18.81
C LYS A 354 -18.53 5.16 -17.57
N TYR A 355 -17.55 5.64 -16.80
CA TYR A 355 -17.81 6.27 -15.49
C TYR A 355 -17.58 7.77 -15.45
N LYS A 356 -16.86 8.35 -16.43
CA LYS A 356 -16.60 9.79 -16.54
C LYS A 356 -16.15 10.42 -15.21
N PRO A 357 -15.11 9.86 -14.57
CA PRO A 357 -14.71 10.27 -13.23
C PRO A 357 -14.25 11.72 -13.21
N GLU A 358 -14.32 12.35 -12.04
CA GLU A 358 -13.79 13.70 -11.82
C GLU A 358 -12.27 13.74 -12.04
N TRP A 359 -11.59 12.69 -11.60
CA TRP A 359 -10.18 12.43 -11.84
C TRP A 359 -9.90 10.93 -11.70
N MET A 360 -8.79 10.48 -12.26
CA MET A 360 -8.40 9.07 -12.26
C MET A 360 -6.92 8.88 -11.92
N ILE A 361 -6.60 7.84 -11.15
CA ILE A 361 -5.22 7.48 -10.82
C ILE A 361 -5.00 6.03 -11.19
N ASP A 362 -4.00 5.74 -12.02
CA ASP A 362 -3.56 4.36 -12.22
C ASP A 362 -2.27 4.05 -11.44
N LEU A 363 -2.13 2.78 -11.07
CA LEU A 363 -0.98 2.25 -10.34
C LEU A 363 -0.45 1.01 -11.05
N ALA A 364 0.87 0.96 -11.24
CA ALA A 364 1.53 -0.20 -11.82
C ALA A 364 2.97 -0.35 -11.36
N THR A 365 3.40 -1.59 -11.20
CA THR A 365 4.81 -2.00 -11.22
C THR A 365 5.30 -1.95 -12.68
N LEU A 366 5.45 -0.74 -13.23
CA LEU A 366 5.46 -0.60 -14.69
C LEU A 366 6.86 -0.66 -15.29
N THR A 367 7.84 -0.03 -14.66
CA THR A 367 9.16 0.10 -15.29
C THR A 367 10.33 -0.14 -14.34
N GLY A 368 11.30 -0.95 -14.78
CA GLY A 368 12.61 -1.00 -14.15
C GLY A 368 13.36 0.34 -14.25
N ALA A 369 13.02 1.19 -15.23
CA ALA A 369 13.57 2.54 -15.35
C ALA A 369 13.25 3.42 -14.15
N MET A 370 12.06 3.27 -13.53
CA MET A 370 11.72 4.00 -12.32
C MET A 370 12.57 3.56 -11.13
N MET A 371 12.82 2.26 -10.99
CA MET A 371 13.71 1.73 -9.95
C MET A 371 15.15 2.24 -10.11
N VAL A 372 15.66 2.32 -11.34
CA VAL A 372 16.98 2.91 -11.63
C VAL A 372 17.01 4.39 -11.24
N SER A 373 15.89 5.10 -11.38
CA SER A 373 15.81 6.55 -11.14
C SER A 373 15.66 6.93 -9.67
N LEU A 374 14.73 6.28 -8.95
CA LEU A 374 14.31 6.66 -7.59
C LEU A 374 14.59 5.58 -6.53
N GLY A 375 15.13 4.42 -6.92
CA GLY A 375 15.42 3.31 -6.02
C GLY A 375 14.17 2.66 -5.44
N GLU A 376 14.28 2.18 -4.20
CA GLU A 376 13.23 1.45 -3.48
C GLU A 376 12.59 2.26 -2.32
N GLU A 377 12.82 3.56 -2.31
CA GLU A 377 12.41 4.44 -1.20
C GLU A 377 11.31 5.43 -1.60
N THR A 378 11.26 5.85 -2.86
CA THR A 378 10.33 6.89 -3.36
C THR A 378 9.56 6.41 -4.58
N CYS A 379 8.24 6.62 -4.61
CA CYS A 379 7.43 6.33 -5.79
C CYS A 379 7.52 7.47 -6.81
N GLY A 380 7.78 7.14 -8.07
CA GLY A 380 7.69 8.11 -9.16
C GLY A 380 6.28 8.17 -9.71
N TYR A 381 5.79 9.37 -9.99
CA TYR A 381 4.48 9.55 -10.60
C TYR A 381 4.49 10.63 -11.68
N PHE A 382 3.51 10.56 -12.58
CA PHE A 382 3.32 11.46 -13.71
C PHE A 382 1.91 12.02 -13.63
N ALA A 383 1.71 13.28 -14.01
CA ALA A 383 0.42 13.93 -13.88
C ALA A 383 0.18 14.93 -15.01
N ASN A 384 -1.03 14.93 -15.58
CA ASN A 384 -1.48 15.93 -16.56
C ASN A 384 -2.25 17.10 -15.92
N ASP A 385 -2.44 17.07 -14.59
CA ASP A 385 -3.10 18.12 -13.81
C ASP A 385 -2.27 18.47 -12.56
N ASP A 386 -1.90 19.74 -12.43
CA ASP A 386 -1.03 20.21 -11.35
C ASP A 386 -1.72 20.19 -9.98
N GLY A 387 -3.02 20.52 -9.92
CA GLY A 387 -3.77 20.52 -8.66
C GLY A 387 -3.94 19.13 -8.07
N LEU A 388 -4.19 18.13 -8.92
CA LEU A 388 -4.23 16.72 -8.52
C LEU A 388 -2.85 16.21 -8.10
N SER A 389 -1.80 16.60 -8.83
CA SER A 389 -0.41 16.29 -8.48
C SER A 389 -0.05 16.79 -7.07
N ASP A 390 -0.32 18.06 -6.79
CA ASP A 390 -0.01 18.67 -5.50
C ASP A 390 -0.78 18.01 -4.35
N ALA A 391 -2.05 17.68 -4.59
CA ALA A 391 -2.88 16.97 -3.63
C ALA A 391 -2.36 15.55 -3.33
N LEU A 392 -1.95 14.79 -4.35
CA LEU A 392 -1.38 13.46 -4.15
C LEU A 392 -0.07 13.54 -3.36
N LYS A 393 0.80 14.50 -3.70
CA LYS A 393 2.06 14.71 -2.98
C LYS A 393 1.80 15.04 -1.51
N ALA A 394 0.89 15.96 -1.22
CA ALA A 394 0.53 16.32 0.15
C ALA A 394 -0.02 15.12 0.93
N ALA A 395 -0.87 14.30 0.29
CA ALA A 395 -1.42 13.09 0.89
C ALA A 395 -0.32 12.06 1.22
N GLY A 396 0.62 11.82 0.30
CA GLY A 396 1.77 10.94 0.50
C GLY A 396 2.70 11.42 1.63
N ASP A 397 3.04 12.71 1.64
CA ASP A 397 3.89 13.31 2.67
C ASP A 397 3.26 13.17 4.07
N ALA A 398 1.94 13.36 4.17
CA ALA A 398 1.17 13.26 5.41
C ALA A 398 1.18 11.85 6.03
N VAL A 399 1.24 10.80 5.20
CA VAL A 399 1.26 9.40 5.68
C VAL A 399 2.65 8.76 5.64
N GLY A 400 3.66 9.50 5.19
CA GLY A 400 5.04 9.00 5.08
C GLY A 400 5.25 8.03 3.91
N GLU A 401 4.51 8.20 2.83
CA GLU A 401 4.70 7.48 1.55
C GLU A 401 5.28 8.49 0.54
N PRO A 402 6.61 8.65 0.48
CA PRO A 402 7.23 9.71 -0.33
C PRO A 402 7.04 9.46 -1.82
N MET A 403 6.70 10.53 -2.54
CA MET A 403 6.45 10.51 -3.96
C MET A 403 7.19 11.65 -4.66
N TRP A 404 7.60 11.41 -5.91
CA TRP A 404 8.31 12.38 -6.74
C TRP A 404 7.67 12.50 -8.11
N ARG A 405 7.33 13.74 -8.50
CA ARG A 405 6.75 13.99 -9.83
C ARG A 405 7.84 13.92 -10.89
N MET A 406 7.61 13.08 -11.88
CA MET A 406 8.41 12.94 -13.08
C MET A 406 7.79 13.76 -14.23
N PRO A 407 8.59 14.26 -15.18
CA PRO A 407 8.06 15.11 -16.25
C PRO A 407 7.28 14.30 -17.28
N LEU A 408 6.32 14.96 -17.94
CA LEU A 408 5.72 14.57 -19.22
C LEU A 408 6.12 15.61 -20.28
N GLY A 409 5.98 15.27 -21.56
CA GLY A 409 6.16 16.26 -22.63
C GLY A 409 6.19 15.69 -24.05
N ASP A 410 5.89 16.55 -25.02
CA ASP A 410 5.72 16.19 -26.43
C ASP A 410 6.90 15.45 -27.04
N ALA A 411 8.13 15.83 -26.66
CA ALA A 411 9.34 15.18 -27.16
C ALA A 411 9.47 13.71 -26.69
N TYR A 412 8.96 13.39 -25.50
CA TYR A 412 8.86 12.01 -25.02
C TYR A 412 7.67 11.30 -25.66
N ASN A 413 6.54 12.00 -25.80
CA ASN A 413 5.32 11.45 -26.39
C ASN A 413 5.56 10.97 -27.83
N LYS A 414 6.25 11.77 -28.66
CA LYS A 414 6.62 11.41 -30.05
C LYS A 414 7.49 10.16 -30.15
N GLN A 415 8.18 9.74 -29.09
CA GLN A 415 8.94 8.49 -29.12
C GLN A 415 8.04 7.25 -29.16
N MET A 416 6.75 7.41 -28.85
CA MET A 416 5.75 6.35 -28.95
C MET A 416 5.11 6.25 -30.34
N ASP A 417 5.47 7.11 -31.29
CA ASP A 417 4.95 7.04 -32.65
C ASP A 417 5.49 5.78 -33.35
N SER A 418 4.63 5.16 -34.17
CA SER A 418 4.94 4.00 -35.01
C SER A 418 4.82 4.40 -36.48
N ASP A 419 5.59 3.73 -37.34
CA ASP A 419 5.51 3.91 -38.80
C ASP A 419 4.33 3.12 -39.41
N VAL A 420 3.76 2.16 -38.68
CA VAL A 420 2.77 1.19 -39.18
C VAL A 420 1.47 1.13 -38.38
N ALA A 421 1.41 1.80 -37.23
CA ALA A 421 0.25 1.89 -36.35
C ALA A 421 0.12 3.32 -35.74
N ASP A 422 -0.96 3.61 -35.03
CA ASP A 422 -1.13 4.91 -34.36
C ASP A 422 -0.07 5.15 -33.27
N MET A 423 0.46 4.08 -32.69
CA MET A 423 1.58 4.10 -31.74
C MET A 423 2.27 2.74 -31.64
N LYS A 424 3.43 2.69 -31.01
CA LYS A 424 4.07 1.45 -30.55
C LYS A 424 4.02 1.35 -29.02
N ASN A 425 4.16 0.15 -28.47
CA ASN A 425 4.01 -0.05 -27.03
C ASN A 425 5.27 0.28 -26.22
N ALA A 426 6.47 0.26 -26.81
CA ALA A 426 7.70 0.61 -26.08
C ALA A 426 8.50 1.72 -26.78
N GLY A 427 9.14 2.57 -25.97
CA GLY A 427 10.11 3.56 -26.44
C GLY A 427 11.53 3.00 -26.41
N VAL A 428 12.51 3.89 -26.65
CA VAL A 428 13.92 3.56 -26.41
C VAL A 428 14.21 3.41 -24.91
N ARG A 429 15.37 2.82 -24.58
CA ARG A 429 15.81 2.62 -23.19
C ARG A 429 15.83 3.90 -22.35
N TRP A 430 16.19 5.04 -22.96
CA TRP A 430 16.37 6.32 -22.27
C TRP A 430 15.03 6.99 -22.01
N GLY A 431 14.74 7.30 -20.74
CA GLY A 431 13.44 7.87 -20.37
C GLY A 431 12.29 6.87 -20.38
N GLY A 432 12.57 5.56 -20.26
CA GLY A 432 11.57 4.48 -20.36
C GLY A 432 10.36 4.62 -19.44
N ALA A 433 10.52 5.20 -18.24
CA ALA A 433 9.40 5.51 -17.34
C ALA A 433 8.51 6.63 -17.89
N ILE A 434 9.12 7.67 -18.46
CA ILE A 434 8.41 8.83 -19.03
C ILE A 434 7.63 8.41 -20.28
N THR A 435 8.25 7.64 -21.17
CA THR A 435 7.60 7.17 -22.39
C THR A 435 6.47 6.18 -22.11
N ALA A 436 6.60 5.34 -21.07
CA ALA A 436 5.51 4.51 -20.58
C ALA A 436 4.31 5.35 -20.10
N ALA A 437 4.55 6.42 -19.33
CA ALA A 437 3.50 7.33 -18.91
C ALA A 437 2.87 8.08 -20.11
N CYS A 438 3.67 8.53 -21.08
CA CYS A 438 3.17 9.16 -22.30
C CYS A 438 2.28 8.22 -23.13
N PHE A 439 2.60 6.91 -23.15
CA PHE A 439 1.74 5.91 -23.77
C PHE A 439 0.37 5.84 -23.05
N LEU A 440 0.37 5.75 -21.72
CA LEU A 440 -0.86 5.69 -20.92
C LEU A 440 -1.72 6.95 -21.06
N GLU A 441 -1.11 8.14 -21.12
CA GLU A 441 -1.80 9.42 -21.28
C GLU A 441 -2.67 9.47 -22.56
N ARG A 442 -2.33 8.69 -23.61
CA ARG A 442 -3.14 8.61 -24.83
C ARG A 442 -4.53 7.98 -24.58
N PHE A 443 -4.74 7.27 -23.47
CA PHE A 443 -5.97 6.52 -23.15
C PHE A 443 -6.85 7.16 -22.07
N VAL A 444 -6.49 8.35 -21.55
CA VAL A 444 -7.23 9.00 -20.45
C VAL A 444 -8.23 10.07 -20.93
N ASN A 445 -8.26 10.38 -22.23
CA ASN A 445 -9.22 11.30 -22.86
C ASN A 445 -9.38 12.66 -22.12
N LYS A 446 -8.25 13.27 -21.74
CA LYS A 446 -8.16 14.55 -21.01
C LYS A 446 -8.77 14.58 -19.61
N VAL A 447 -9.16 13.43 -19.03
CA VAL A 447 -9.52 13.36 -17.62
C VAL A 447 -8.27 13.75 -16.79
N PRO A 448 -8.41 14.58 -15.74
CA PRO A 448 -7.31 14.82 -14.80
C PRO A 448 -6.79 13.50 -14.24
N TRP A 449 -5.52 13.25 -14.44
CA TRP A 449 -4.95 11.92 -14.32
C TRP A 449 -3.56 11.92 -13.69
N ILE A 450 -3.31 10.87 -12.91
CA ILE A 450 -1.99 10.51 -12.43
C ILE A 450 -1.69 9.04 -12.77
N HIS A 451 -0.48 8.79 -13.26
CA HIS A 451 0.13 7.46 -13.24
C HIS A 451 1.15 7.36 -12.11
N MET A 452 0.98 6.37 -11.23
CA MET A 452 1.94 6.02 -10.19
C MET A 452 2.73 4.76 -10.62
N ASP A 453 4.03 4.93 -10.88
CA ASP A 453 4.93 3.80 -11.08
C ASP A 453 5.46 3.34 -9.72
N ILE A 454 4.89 2.24 -9.23
CA ILE A 454 5.17 1.66 -7.91
C ILE A 454 6.21 0.54 -7.96
N ALA A 455 6.88 0.31 -9.10
CA ALA A 455 7.85 -0.78 -9.27
C ALA A 455 8.89 -0.86 -8.14
N GLY A 456 9.43 0.27 -7.70
CA GLY A 456 10.44 0.33 -6.63
C GLY A 456 9.88 0.17 -5.21
N VAL A 457 8.58 0.40 -4.99
CA VAL A 457 8.01 0.52 -3.64
C VAL A 457 7.00 -0.57 -3.29
N THR A 458 6.60 -1.42 -4.25
CA THR A 458 5.67 -2.55 -4.03
C THR A 458 6.22 -3.59 -3.04
N TRP A 459 7.53 -3.78 -2.99
CA TRP A 459 8.18 -4.78 -2.14
C TRP A 459 9.29 -4.15 -1.28
N SER A 460 9.27 -4.40 0.03
CA SER A 460 10.32 -3.97 0.94
C SER A 460 11.31 -5.10 1.21
N ARG A 461 12.59 -4.88 0.89
CA ARG A 461 13.66 -5.85 1.17
C ARG A 461 14.10 -5.90 2.64
N LYS A 462 13.76 -4.87 3.42
CA LYS A 462 14.12 -4.71 4.83
C LYS A 462 12.91 -4.35 5.67
N ASP A 463 13.00 -4.61 6.97
CA ASP A 463 12.01 -4.10 7.90
C ASP A 463 12.14 -2.58 8.06
N ARG A 464 10.99 -1.91 8.09
CA ARG A 464 10.83 -0.50 8.47
C ARG A 464 9.82 -0.43 9.63
N PRO A 465 9.71 0.69 10.37
CA PRO A 465 8.85 0.79 11.53
C PRO A 465 7.40 0.34 11.27
N THR A 466 6.81 0.70 10.13
CA THR A 466 5.42 0.36 9.77
C THR A 466 5.30 -0.63 8.60
N THR A 467 6.42 -1.07 8.03
CA THR A 467 6.44 -1.94 6.85
C THR A 467 7.38 -3.11 7.11
N PRO A 468 6.88 -4.32 7.41
CA PRO A 468 7.73 -5.50 7.49
C PRO A 468 8.35 -5.82 6.12
N LYS A 469 9.44 -6.58 6.11
CA LYS A 469 9.98 -7.17 4.87
C LYS A 469 8.89 -7.96 4.14
N GLY A 470 8.78 -7.79 2.82
CA GLY A 470 7.73 -8.38 2.00
C GLY A 470 6.94 -7.32 1.23
N ALA A 471 5.73 -7.66 0.79
CA ALA A 471 4.82 -6.70 0.17
C ALA A 471 4.62 -5.48 1.08
N SER A 472 4.73 -4.28 0.52
CA SER A 472 4.72 -3.04 1.31
C SER A 472 3.30 -2.56 1.62
N GLY A 473 2.38 -2.70 0.65
CA GLY A 473 1.07 -2.04 0.65
C GLY A 473 1.13 -0.53 0.35
N PHE A 474 2.27 -0.06 -0.20
CA PHE A 474 2.48 1.35 -0.55
C PHE A 474 1.35 1.86 -1.45
N GLY A 475 0.83 3.05 -1.15
CA GLY A 475 -0.20 3.72 -1.94
C GLY A 475 -1.59 3.59 -1.35
N VAL A 476 -1.91 2.51 -0.61
CA VAL A 476 -3.24 2.37 0.03
C VAL A 476 -3.50 3.55 0.98
N ARG A 477 -2.49 3.93 1.77
CA ARG A 477 -2.61 5.01 2.77
C ARG A 477 -2.65 6.37 2.11
N ALA A 478 -1.77 6.65 1.15
CA ALA A 478 -1.74 7.92 0.44
C ALA A 478 -3.03 8.16 -0.36
N LEU A 479 -3.55 7.14 -1.04
CA LEU A 479 -4.78 7.28 -1.82
C LEU A 479 -6.02 7.39 -0.93
N ASP A 480 -6.08 6.68 0.20
CA ASP A 480 -7.14 6.91 1.19
C ASP A 480 -7.13 8.35 1.69
N ARG A 481 -5.93 8.86 2.01
CA ARG A 481 -5.75 10.24 2.48
C ARG A 481 -6.17 11.26 1.42
N LEU A 482 -5.81 11.03 0.15
CA LEU A 482 -6.23 11.86 -0.97
C LEU A 482 -7.76 11.93 -1.10
N VAL A 483 -8.45 10.79 -0.97
CA VAL A 483 -9.93 10.75 -1.01
C VAL A 483 -10.53 11.55 0.15
N ARG A 484 -9.98 11.42 1.38
CA ARG A 484 -10.45 12.24 2.51
C ARG A 484 -10.28 13.73 2.25
N ASP A 485 -9.13 14.13 1.75
CA ASP A 485 -8.76 15.53 1.59
C ASP A 485 -9.49 16.20 0.41
N ARG A 486 -9.86 15.46 -0.65
CA ARG A 486 -10.51 16.03 -1.85
C ARG A 486 -11.99 15.70 -2.01
N CYS A 487 -12.49 14.61 -1.42
CA CYS A 487 -13.84 14.13 -1.69
C CYS A 487 -14.77 14.20 -0.48
N GLU A 488 -14.23 14.21 0.74
CA GLU A 488 -15.01 14.14 1.98
C GLU A 488 -15.01 15.45 2.79
N SER A 489 -14.23 16.42 2.34
CA SER A 489 -14.07 17.77 2.91
C SER A 489 -15.24 18.70 2.59
#